data_AF-A0A949YBF8-F1
#
_entry.id   AF-A0A949YBF8-F1
#
_cell.length_a   1.000
_cell.length_b   1.000
_cell.length_c   1.000
_cell.angle_alpha   90.00
_cell.angle_beta   90.00
_cell.angle_gamma   90.00
#
_symmetry.space_group_name_H-M   'P 1'
#
loop_
_entity.id
_entity.type
_entity.pdbx_description
1 polymer ?
#
loop_
_entity_poly.entity_id
_entity_poly.type
_entity_poly.pdbx_seq_one_letter_code
_entity_poly.pdbx_strand_id
1 'polypeptide(L)'
;MSTVTGTVISGNLIEGEDDDIVTNTPGEVAIHFNNLLGGNLGVNNLGGGAVDATENWWGNGKGPGTSRATSVGGNGISFNPFLTSPVPAAQD
;
A
#
# COMPACT_ATOMS: atom_id res chain seq x y z
N MET A 1 -6.20 -15.43 -21.78
CA MET A 1 -6.20 -14.11 -21.11
C MET A 1 -4.75 -13.74 -20.86
N SER A 2 -4.32 -12.52 -21.20
CA SER A 2 -3.00 -12.03 -20.82
C SER A 2 -3.11 -11.29 -19.49
N THR A 3 -2.19 -11.54 -18.57
CA THR A 3 -2.09 -10.82 -17.30
C THR A 3 -1.61 -9.39 -17.56
N VAL A 4 -2.18 -8.42 -16.85
CA VAL A 4 -1.60 -7.07 -16.77
C VAL A 4 -0.40 -7.14 -15.83
N THR A 5 0.76 -6.72 -16.33
CA THR A 5 2.03 -6.73 -15.59
C THR A 5 2.63 -5.34 -15.54
N GLY A 6 3.42 -5.04 -14.51
CA GLY A 6 4.09 -3.75 -14.37
C GLY A 6 3.16 -2.64 -13.87
N THR A 7 2.14 -2.98 -13.08
CA THR A 7 1.30 -2.00 -12.41
C THR A 7 2.11 -1.30 -11.32
N VAL A 8 2.13 0.03 -11.36
CA VAL A 8 2.77 0.89 -10.36
C VAL A 8 1.72 1.84 -9.79
N ILE A 9 1.61 1.90 -8.46
CA ILE A 9 0.76 2.83 -7.71
C ILE A 9 1.68 3.66 -6.82
N SER A 10 1.88 4.94 -7.14
CA SER A 10 2.85 5.76 -6.44
C SER A 10 2.45 7.23 -6.33
N GLY A 11 2.88 7.88 -5.24
CA GLY A 11 2.72 9.33 -5.05
C GLY A 11 1.31 9.77 -4.66
N ASN A 12 0.48 8.87 -4.11
CA ASN A 12 -0.92 9.17 -3.80
C ASN A 12 -1.12 9.49 -2.32
N LEU A 13 -2.13 10.32 -2.02
CA LEU A 13 -2.82 10.38 -0.73
C LEU A 13 -4.13 9.59 -0.88
N ILE A 14 -4.30 8.53 -0.08
CA ILE A 14 -5.49 7.69 -0.07
C ILE A 14 -6.05 7.73 1.36
N GLU A 15 -7.27 8.22 1.52
CA GLU A 15 -7.90 8.44 2.81
C GLU A 15 -9.44 8.40 2.73
N GLY A 16 -10.07 7.83 3.77
CA GLY A 16 -11.53 7.76 3.89
C GLY A 16 -12.15 6.45 3.41
N GLU A 17 -11.36 5.55 2.83
CA GLU A 17 -11.74 4.16 2.52
C GLU A 17 -11.54 3.22 3.72
N ASP A 18 -12.16 2.04 3.70
CA ASP A 18 -11.86 0.96 4.67
C ASP A 18 -10.56 0.23 4.28
N ASP A 19 -10.45 -0.15 3.01
CA ASP A 19 -9.25 -0.70 2.38
C ASP A 19 -8.73 0.30 1.31
N ASP A 20 -7.51 0.81 1.48
CA ASP A 20 -6.93 1.83 0.59
C ASP A 20 -6.62 1.27 -0.81
N ILE A 21 -5.81 0.19 -0.87
CA ILE A 21 -5.45 -0.47 -2.12
C ILE A 21 -5.76 -1.97 -2.04
N VAL A 22 -6.63 -2.44 -2.93
CA VAL A 22 -6.95 -3.87 -3.06
C VAL A 22 -6.42 -4.40 -4.39
N THR A 23 -5.61 -5.46 -4.36
CA THR A 23 -5.09 -6.14 -5.55
C THR A 23 -5.75 -7.51 -5.73
N ASN A 24 -6.15 -7.83 -6.97
CA ASN A 24 -6.67 -9.16 -7.32
C ASN A 24 -6.18 -9.58 -8.70
N THR A 25 -4.87 -9.80 -8.80
CA THR A 25 -4.19 -10.13 -10.04
C THR A 25 -3.14 -11.22 -9.79
N PRO A 26 -2.84 -12.08 -10.78
CA PRO A 26 -1.68 -12.96 -10.72
C PRO A 26 -0.36 -12.24 -11.08
N GLY A 27 -0.42 -10.98 -11.56
CA GLY A 27 0.75 -10.16 -11.87
C GLY A 27 1.30 -9.43 -10.65
N GLU A 28 2.58 -9.05 -10.70
CA GLU A 28 3.23 -8.24 -9.68
C GLU A 28 2.68 -6.79 -9.68
N VAL A 29 2.52 -6.23 -8.48
CA VAL A 29 2.11 -4.84 -8.26
C VAL A 29 3.12 -4.14 -7.36
N ALA A 30 3.64 -3.00 -7.82
CA ALA A 30 4.51 -2.12 -7.05
C ALA A 30 3.68 -0.95 -6.48
N ILE A 31 3.77 -0.73 -5.18
CA ILE A 31 3.05 0.28 -4.42
C ILE A 31 4.08 1.01 -3.58
N HIS A 32 4.47 2.23 -3.96
CA HIS A 32 5.54 2.97 -3.30
C HIS A 32 5.17 4.43 -3.09
N PHE A 33 5.73 5.07 -2.08
CA PHE A 33 5.58 6.51 -1.85
C PHE A 33 4.11 6.99 -1.83
N ASN A 34 3.21 6.21 -1.22
CA ASN A 34 1.84 6.63 -0.95
C ASN A 34 1.65 6.93 0.55
N ASN A 35 0.70 7.81 0.87
CA ASN A 35 0.13 7.99 2.20
C ASN A 35 -1.16 7.17 2.28
N LEU A 36 -1.14 6.06 3.03
CA LEU A 36 -2.21 5.08 3.19
C LEU A 36 -2.91 5.31 4.53
N LEU A 37 -3.92 6.18 4.53
CA LEU A 37 -4.54 6.77 5.72
C LEU A 37 -6.00 6.35 5.91
N GLY A 38 -6.45 5.27 5.27
CA GLY A 38 -7.78 4.72 5.46
C GLY A 38 -8.06 4.13 6.84
N GLY A 39 -9.20 3.47 6.94
CA GLY A 39 -9.78 2.98 8.19
C GLY A 39 -9.19 1.68 8.72
N ASN A 40 -8.70 0.79 7.82
CA ASN A 40 -8.32 -0.57 8.20
C ASN A 40 -7.06 -1.07 7.46
N LEU A 41 -7.18 -1.45 6.18
CA LEU A 41 -6.07 -2.03 5.41
C LEU A 41 -5.49 -1.00 4.45
N GLY A 42 -4.18 -0.77 4.52
CA GLY A 42 -3.49 0.07 3.55
C GLY A 42 -3.25 -0.69 2.24
N VAL A 43 -3.01 -2.00 2.33
CA VAL A 43 -2.88 -2.87 1.17
C VAL A 43 -3.51 -4.23 1.48
N ASN A 44 -4.40 -4.69 0.61
CA ASN A 44 -5.04 -6.00 0.70
C ASN A 44 -4.81 -6.80 -0.59
N ASN A 45 -4.10 -7.92 -0.51
CA ASN A 45 -3.84 -8.78 -1.66
C ASN A 45 -4.77 -9.99 -1.66
N LEU A 46 -5.80 -9.91 -2.49
CA LEU A 46 -6.76 -11.00 -2.74
C LEU A 46 -6.29 -11.93 -3.87
N GLY A 47 -5.25 -11.53 -4.60
CA GLY A 47 -4.70 -12.25 -5.75
C GLY A 47 -3.58 -13.22 -5.41
N GLY A 48 -2.98 -13.79 -6.46
CA GLY A 48 -1.81 -14.68 -6.35
C GLY A 48 -0.47 -14.01 -6.69
N GLY A 49 -0.50 -12.78 -7.21
CA GLY A 49 0.71 -12.01 -7.52
C GLY A 49 1.37 -11.46 -6.27
N ALA A 50 2.68 -11.21 -6.36
CA ALA A 50 3.43 -10.51 -5.31
C ALA A 50 3.07 -9.03 -5.29
N VAL A 51 3.06 -8.43 -4.10
CA VAL A 51 2.86 -7.00 -3.92
C VAL A 51 4.07 -6.44 -3.18
N ASP A 52 4.79 -5.55 -3.83
CA ASP A 52 5.81 -4.74 -3.19
C ASP A 52 5.17 -3.45 -2.69
N ALA A 53 4.88 -3.39 -1.40
CA ALA A 53 4.30 -2.25 -0.69
C ALA A 53 5.34 -1.54 0.20
N THR A 54 6.62 -1.65 -0.13
CA THR A 54 7.68 -0.91 0.55
C THR A 54 7.57 0.59 0.29
N GLU A 55 8.16 1.39 1.16
CA GLU A 55 8.27 2.85 0.98
C GLU A 55 6.92 3.59 0.98
N ASN A 56 5.88 3.01 1.60
CA ASN A 56 4.64 3.73 1.90
C ASN A 56 4.63 4.26 3.34
N TRP A 57 3.85 5.32 3.55
CA TRP A 57 3.47 5.83 4.86
C TRP A 57 2.12 5.23 5.27
N TRP A 58 2.09 4.57 6.42
CA TRP A 58 0.91 3.82 6.89
C TRP A 58 0.10 4.57 7.95
N GLY A 59 0.36 5.86 8.15
CA GLY A 59 -0.30 6.69 9.17
C GLY A 59 0.55 6.95 10.43
N ASN A 60 1.55 6.12 10.72
CA ASN A 60 2.53 6.41 11.77
C ASN A 60 3.93 5.82 11.49
N GLY A 61 4.94 6.36 12.17
CA GLY A 61 6.35 5.98 11.98
C GLY A 61 6.78 4.67 12.63
N LYS A 62 5.84 3.90 13.18
CA LYS A 62 6.05 2.53 13.67
C LYS A 62 5.59 1.48 12.64
N GLY A 63 4.95 1.91 11.56
CA GLY A 63 4.61 1.08 10.41
C GLY A 63 3.27 0.34 10.54
N PRO A 64 2.96 -0.51 9.55
CA PRO A 64 1.65 -1.13 9.43
C PRO A 64 1.25 -2.02 10.61
N GLY A 65 -0.04 -2.05 10.93
CA GLY A 65 -0.62 -2.86 12.01
C GLY A 65 -0.32 -2.35 13.43
N THR A 66 0.37 -1.22 13.55
CA THR A 66 0.56 -0.55 14.84
C THR A 66 -0.61 0.41 15.14
N SER A 67 -0.74 0.84 16.40
CA SER A 67 -1.85 1.72 16.80
C SER A 67 -1.90 3.00 15.95
N ARG A 68 -3.05 3.26 15.31
CA ARG A 68 -3.28 4.41 14.39
C ARG A 68 -2.52 4.33 13.07
N ALA A 69 -2.08 3.13 12.67
CA ALA A 69 -1.63 2.86 11.31
C ALA A 69 -2.57 1.88 10.63
N THR A 70 -2.70 2.00 9.32
CA THR A 70 -3.31 0.96 8.46
C THR A 70 -2.47 -0.31 8.51
N SER A 71 -3.03 -1.45 8.09
CA SER A 71 -2.34 -2.75 8.11
C SER A 71 -2.39 -3.45 6.75
N VAL A 72 -1.89 -4.69 6.67
CA VAL A 72 -1.91 -5.49 5.44
C VAL A 72 -2.90 -6.64 5.56
N GLY A 73 -3.58 -6.97 4.46
CA GLY A 73 -4.46 -8.13 4.33
C GLY A 73 -4.00 -9.08 3.22
N GLY A 74 -4.16 -10.39 3.44
CA GLY A 74 -3.76 -11.41 2.46
C GLY A 74 -2.28 -11.80 2.55
N ASN A 75 -1.78 -12.43 1.47
CA ASN A 75 -0.42 -13.01 1.41
C ASN A 75 0.45 -12.29 0.37
N GLY A 76 1.78 -12.49 0.44
CA GLY A 76 2.70 -12.04 -0.61
C GLY A 76 2.94 -10.53 -0.64
N ILE A 77 2.70 -9.83 0.47
CA ILE A 77 2.94 -8.39 0.61
C ILE A 77 4.26 -8.16 1.35
N SER A 78 5.19 -7.45 0.71
CA SER A 78 6.40 -6.93 1.35
C SER A 78 6.19 -5.46 1.69
N PHE A 79 6.35 -5.06 2.95
CA PHE A 79 6.15 -3.66 3.38
C PHE A 79 7.33 -3.07 4.17
N ASN A 80 8.40 -3.84 4.38
CA ASN A 80 9.63 -3.38 5.00
C ASN A 80 10.71 -3.17 3.92
N PRO A 81 11.32 -1.97 3.83
CA PRO A 81 11.14 -0.82 4.72
C PRO A 81 9.83 -0.05 4.46
N PHE A 82 9.23 0.52 5.51
CA PHE A 82 8.15 1.52 5.41
C PHE A 82 8.69 2.92 5.73
N LEU A 83 7.96 3.97 5.35
CA LEU A 83 8.36 5.34 5.66
C LEU A 83 8.08 5.68 7.13
N THR A 84 9.00 6.40 7.77
CA THR A 84 8.82 6.89 9.14
C THR A 84 8.23 8.30 9.22
N SER A 85 7.97 8.92 8.07
CA SER A 85 7.28 10.21 7.91
C SER A 85 6.38 10.17 6.67
N PRO A 86 5.31 10.98 6.61
CA PRO A 86 4.46 11.08 5.43
C PRO A 86 5.22 11.51 4.18
N VAL A 87 4.73 11.06 3.02
CA VAL A 87 5.14 11.61 1.73
C VAL A 87 4.59 13.04 1.64
N PRO A 88 5.42 14.04 1.31
CA PRO A 88 4.93 15.40 1.12
C PRO A 88 3.82 15.42 0.07
N ALA A 89 2.79 16.24 0.30
CA ALA A 89 1.84 16.55 -0.76
C ALA A 89 2.62 17.09 -1.97
N ALA A 90 2.24 16.68 -3.18
CA ALA A 90 2.78 17.29 -4.39
C ALA A 90 2.57 18.80 -4.27
N GLN A 91 3.66 19.57 -4.46
CA GLN A 91 3.53 21.02 -4.54
C GLN A 91 2.98 21.34 -5.93
N ASP A 92 1.78 21.94 -5.95
CA ASP A 92 1.13 22.47 -7.16
C ASP A 92 1.97 23.59 -7.80
#